data_AF-A0A9E3C1G6-F1
#
_entry.id   AF-A0A9E3C1G6-F1
#
_cell.length_a   1.000
_cell.length_b   1.000
_cell.length_c   1.000
_cell.angle_alpha   90.00
_cell.angle_beta   90.00
_cell.angle_gamma   90.00
#
_symmetry.space_group_name_H-M   'P 1'
#
loop_
_entity.id
_entity.type
_entity.pdbx_description
1 polymer ?
#
loop_
_entity_poly.entity_id
_entity_poly.type
_entity_poly.pdbx_seq_one_letter_code
_entity_poly.pdbx_strand_id
1 'polypeptide(L)'
;MSVPPSGPDPSGETGRVRCAYCGANNFPTSAACWQCGRPLQPLRAGASAPPPAIAAPGTPSQAAWPAAPPGSRPFAGVSPGLAPKAAAALGLLFPWAGLPIGIAFLMLDDPRKAQLGWTAIGWSIAGTVLNFLLFVLPLATVWPVVKSLLSHPPGGGPPGGGIPGLPPTGGEEILVPTLFSMLFQGALCFIHQQTW
;
A
#
# COMPACT_ATOMS: atom_id res chain seq x y z
N MET A 1 3.65 -2.27 -41.74
CA MET A 1 2.33 -2.36 -41.10
C MET A 1 1.88 -0.95 -40.79
N SER A 2 1.01 -0.40 -41.64
CA SER A 2 0.48 0.95 -41.55
C SER A 2 -0.71 0.94 -40.60
N VAL A 3 -0.62 1.67 -39.49
CA VAL A 3 -1.74 1.85 -38.56
C VAL A 3 -2.76 2.77 -39.23
N PRO A 4 -4.04 2.38 -39.34
CA PRO A 4 -5.06 3.23 -39.95
C PRO A 4 -5.25 4.53 -39.14
N PRO A 5 -5.51 5.67 -39.81
CA PRO A 5 -5.76 6.93 -39.13
C PRO A 5 -7.06 6.84 -38.32
N SER A 6 -6.96 7.09 -37.02
CA SER A 6 -8.09 7.18 -36.11
C SER A 6 -9.02 8.31 -36.57
N GLY A 7 -10.24 7.96 -36.97
CA GLY A 7 -11.27 8.93 -37.29
C GLY A 7 -11.66 9.75 -36.04
N PRO A 8 -12.18 10.98 -36.21
CA PRO A 8 -12.64 11.78 -35.10
C PRO A 8 -13.91 11.15 -34.49
N ASP A 9 -13.78 10.59 -33.29
CA ASP A 9 -14.94 10.11 -32.52
C ASP A 9 -15.82 11.30 -32.09
N PRO A 10 -17.13 11.28 -32.36
CA PRO A 10 -18.05 12.39 -32.08
C PRO A 10 -18.50 12.49 -30.61
N SER A 11 -18.00 11.62 -29.72
CA SER A 11 -18.17 11.78 -28.28
C SER A 11 -17.11 12.77 -27.78
N GLY A 12 -17.54 13.90 -27.21
CA GLY A 12 -16.69 14.96 -26.64
C GLY A 12 -15.81 14.49 -25.48
N GLU A 13 -14.89 13.57 -25.73
CA GLU A 13 -13.85 13.07 -24.85
C GLU A 13 -12.77 14.14 -24.71
N THR A 14 -13.06 15.13 -23.86
CA THR A 14 -12.14 15.88 -22.99
C THR A 14 -10.69 16.10 -23.44
N GLY A 15 -10.39 16.40 -24.72
CA GLY A 15 -9.11 16.95 -25.19
C GLY A 15 -7.83 16.24 -24.71
N ARG A 16 -7.89 14.98 -24.25
CA ARG A 16 -6.74 14.26 -23.67
C ARG A 16 -5.97 13.55 -24.80
N VAL A 17 -4.65 13.57 -24.70
CA VAL A 17 -3.76 12.90 -25.67
C VAL A 17 -3.27 11.58 -25.08
N ARG A 18 -3.54 10.46 -25.77
CA ARG A 18 -3.02 9.14 -25.39
C ARG A 18 -1.54 9.01 -25.76
N CYS A 19 -0.74 8.51 -24.83
CA CYS A 19 0.65 8.18 -25.11
C CYS A 19 0.74 6.98 -26.04
N ALA A 20 1.41 7.13 -27.18
CA ALA A 20 1.61 6.06 -28.17
C ALA A 20 2.43 4.86 -27.63
N TYR A 21 3.15 5.03 -26.52
CA TYR A 21 4.01 3.98 -25.95
C TYR A 21 3.35 3.20 -24.82
N CYS A 22 2.71 3.88 -23.86
CA CYS A 22 2.16 3.24 -22.67
C CYS A 22 0.63 3.35 -22.55
N GLY A 23 -0.05 4.00 -23.50
CA GLY A 23 -1.50 4.14 -23.52
C GLY A 23 -2.10 5.11 -22.50
N ALA A 24 -1.28 5.77 -21.67
CA ALA A 24 -1.75 6.71 -20.66
C ALA A 24 -2.42 7.94 -21.28
N ASN A 25 -3.51 8.42 -20.66
CA ASN A 25 -4.16 9.68 -21.04
C ASN A 25 -3.43 10.89 -20.42
N ASN A 26 -3.01 11.85 -21.24
CA ASN A 26 -2.28 13.05 -20.83
C ASN A 26 -3.09 14.31 -21.16
N PHE A 27 -2.74 15.43 -20.52
CA PHE A 27 -3.32 16.72 -20.90
C PHE A 27 -2.78 17.15 -22.27
N PRO A 28 -3.58 17.88 -23.08
CA PRO A 28 -3.15 18.31 -24.42
C PRO A 28 -1.96 19.26 -24.39
N THR A 29 -1.74 19.96 -23.28
CA THR A 29 -0.60 20.85 -23.04
C THR A 29 0.65 20.14 -22.53
N SER A 30 0.59 18.83 -22.29
CA SER A 30 1.74 18.07 -21.77
C SER A 30 2.77 17.80 -22.86
N ALA A 31 4.02 18.20 -22.64
CA ALA A 31 5.12 17.92 -23.57
C ALA A 31 5.60 16.46 -23.52
N ALA A 32 5.41 15.78 -22.39
CA ALA A 32 5.81 14.40 -22.17
C ALA A 32 4.73 13.61 -21.42
N CYS A 33 4.76 12.30 -21.57
CA CYS A 33 3.80 11.42 -20.91
C CYS A 33 4.08 11.38 -19.40
N TRP A 34 3.07 11.64 -18.58
CA TRP A 34 3.22 11.64 -17.11
C TRP A 34 3.62 10.27 -16.55
N GLN A 35 3.32 9.18 -17.27
CA GLN A 35 3.57 7.82 -16.81
C GLN A 35 4.92 7.26 -17.27
N CYS A 36 5.33 7.49 -18.53
CA CYS A 36 6.56 6.90 -19.08
C CYS A 36 7.66 7.93 -19.41
N GLY A 37 7.39 9.23 -19.24
CA GLY A 37 8.34 10.32 -19.52
C GLY A 37 8.69 10.53 -21.00
N ARG A 38 8.16 9.71 -21.92
CA ARG A 38 8.42 9.86 -23.36
C ARG A 38 7.72 11.10 -23.91
N PRO A 39 8.33 11.82 -24.87
CA PRO A 39 7.73 12.99 -25.46
C PRO A 39 6.41 12.60 -26.12
N LEU A 40 5.36 13.35 -25.82
CA LEU A 40 4.12 13.26 -26.57
C LEU A 40 4.39 14.00 -27.86
N GLN A 41 4.30 13.30 -29.00
CA GLN A 41 4.34 13.98 -30.28
C GLN A 41 3.25 15.04 -30.21
N PRO A 42 3.57 16.35 -30.34
CA PRO A 42 2.53 17.33 -30.48
C PRO A 42 1.82 16.89 -31.76
N LEU A 43 0.62 16.32 -31.63
CA LEU A 43 -0.32 16.30 -32.72
C LEU A 43 -0.52 17.78 -32.99
N ARG A 44 0.30 18.32 -33.90
CA ARG A 44 0.01 19.55 -34.61
C ARG A 44 -1.38 19.31 -35.15
N ALA A 45 -2.38 19.79 -34.42
CA ALA A 45 -3.66 20.14 -34.99
C ALA A 45 -3.30 20.83 -36.30
N GLY A 46 -3.79 20.28 -37.42
CA GLY A 46 -3.40 20.69 -38.75
C GLY A 46 -3.47 22.21 -38.87
N ALA A 47 -2.34 22.87 -38.65
CA ALA A 47 -2.14 24.24 -38.97
C ALA A 47 -1.80 24.21 -40.45
N SER A 48 -2.84 24.22 -41.27
CA SER A 48 -2.82 25.07 -42.46
C SER A 48 -2.15 26.38 -42.04
N ALA A 49 -1.01 26.67 -42.64
CA ALA A 49 -0.26 27.87 -42.37
C ALA A 49 -1.21 29.08 -42.44
N PRO A 50 -1.39 29.86 -41.36
CA PRO A 50 -2.03 31.15 -41.49
C PRO A 50 -1.10 32.05 -42.29
N PRO A 51 -1.61 32.90 -43.20
CA PRO A 51 -0.82 33.94 -43.82
C PRO A 51 -0.18 34.82 -42.72
N PRO A 52 1.00 35.43 -42.99
CA PRO A 52 1.75 36.17 -41.97
C PRO A 52 0.88 37.27 -41.35
N ALA A 53 0.43 37.03 -40.11
CA ALA A 53 -0.32 37.99 -39.33
C ALA A 53 0.66 38.93 -38.64
N ILE A 54 0.52 40.21 -38.96
CA ILE A 54 1.14 41.35 -38.29
C ILE A 54 0.89 41.21 -36.79
N ALA A 55 1.97 41.20 -36.00
CA ALA A 55 1.94 40.96 -34.56
C ALA A 55 1.05 42.00 -33.84
N ALA A 56 -0.06 41.53 -33.27
CA ALA A 56 -0.83 42.30 -32.30
C ALA A 56 -0.10 42.25 -30.93
N PRO A 57 0.13 43.40 -30.28
CA PRO A 57 0.71 43.44 -28.95
C PRO A 57 -0.36 43.02 -27.92
N GLY A 58 -0.13 41.93 -27.19
CA GLY A 58 -0.95 41.63 -26.00
C GLY A 58 -1.21 40.17 -25.62
N THR A 59 -0.53 39.17 -26.17
CA THR A 59 -0.66 37.79 -25.65
C THR A 59 0.05 37.67 -24.29
N PRO A 60 -0.66 37.30 -23.21
CA PRO A 60 -0.02 37.06 -21.93
C PRO A 60 0.96 35.90 -22.07
N SER A 61 2.21 36.18 -21.73
CA SER A 61 3.28 35.19 -21.60
C SER A 61 2.75 33.97 -20.85
N GLN A 62 2.81 32.79 -21.50
CA GLN A 62 2.74 31.52 -20.78
C GLN A 62 3.79 31.58 -19.69
N ALA A 63 3.35 31.77 -18.45
CA ALA A 63 4.20 31.73 -17.28
C ALA A 63 4.98 30.42 -17.35
N ALA A 64 6.29 30.55 -17.59
CA ALA A 64 7.22 29.44 -17.56
C ALA A 64 7.00 28.74 -16.21
N TRP A 65 6.43 27.54 -16.25
CA TRP A 65 6.40 26.69 -15.08
C TRP A 65 7.84 26.59 -14.58
N PRO A 66 8.09 26.81 -13.27
CA PRO A 66 9.43 26.79 -12.74
C PRO A 66 10.06 25.46 -13.15
N ALA A 67 11.18 25.54 -13.88
CA ALA A 67 11.94 24.38 -14.27
C ALA A 67 12.11 23.51 -13.02
N ALA A 68 11.63 22.27 -13.11
CA ALA A 68 11.73 21.33 -11.99
C ALA A 68 13.17 21.38 -11.47
N PRO A 69 13.37 21.59 -10.15
CA PRO A 69 14.70 21.85 -9.61
C PRO A 69 15.64 20.73 -10.05
N PRO A 70 16.83 21.06 -10.58
CA PRO A 70 17.82 20.08 -11.01
C PRO A 70 18.22 19.23 -9.80
N GLY A 71 17.62 18.05 -9.68
CA GLY A 71 17.72 17.22 -8.48
C GLY A 71 16.47 16.43 -8.14
N SER A 72 15.30 16.73 -8.74
CA SER A 72 14.15 15.83 -8.66
C SER A 72 14.49 14.56 -9.45
N ARG A 73 15.05 13.56 -8.76
CA ARG A 73 15.24 12.23 -9.33
C ARG A 73 13.88 11.79 -9.87
N PRO A 74 13.75 11.39 -11.14
CA PRO A 74 12.52 10.79 -11.61
C PRO A 74 12.22 9.66 -10.63
N PHE A 75 11.04 9.70 -9.99
CA PHE A 75 10.61 8.62 -9.10
C PHE A 75 10.83 7.33 -9.88
N ALA A 76 11.81 6.52 -9.44
CA ALA A 76 12.15 5.28 -10.09
C ALA A 76 10.84 4.51 -10.26
N GLY A 77 10.44 4.28 -11.51
CA GLY A 77 9.07 3.90 -11.85
C GLY A 77 8.62 2.76 -10.95
N VAL A 78 7.69 3.05 -10.04
CA VAL A 78 7.16 2.06 -9.13
C VAL A 78 6.51 0.99 -10.00
N SER A 79 7.00 -0.25 -9.89
CA SER A 79 6.50 -1.34 -10.71
C SER A 79 4.98 -1.46 -10.49
N PRO A 80 4.18 -1.66 -11.55
CA PRO A 80 2.73 -1.65 -11.43
C PRO A 80 2.16 -2.71 -10.47
N GLY A 81 2.98 -3.70 -10.08
CA GLY A 81 2.64 -4.70 -9.07
C GLY A 81 3.03 -4.37 -7.62
N LEU A 82 3.80 -3.31 -7.37
CA LEU A 82 4.25 -2.98 -6.01
C LEU A 82 3.11 -2.44 -5.14
N ALA A 83 2.22 -1.63 -5.71
CA ALA A 83 1.11 -1.00 -4.99
C ALA A 83 0.14 -2.00 -4.33
N PRO A 84 -0.37 -3.04 -5.03
CA PRO A 84 -1.24 -4.03 -4.39
C PRO A 84 -0.52 -4.87 -3.34
N LYS A 85 0.77 -5.18 -3.55
CA LYS A 85 1.60 -5.88 -2.55
C LYS A 85 1.78 -5.05 -1.29
N ALA A 86 2.08 -3.75 -1.43
CA ALA A 86 2.21 -2.84 -0.31
C ALA A 86 0.88 -2.66 0.44
N ALA A 87 -0.25 -2.57 -0.29
CA ALA A 87 -1.57 -2.51 0.32
C ALA A 87 -1.91 -3.78 1.11
N ALA A 88 -1.56 -4.96 0.57
CA ALA A 88 -1.72 -6.23 1.26
C ALA A 88 -0.85 -6.32 2.52
N ALA A 89 0.43 -5.97 2.42
CA ALA A 89 1.36 -5.97 3.55
C ALA A 89 0.92 -4.99 4.65
N LEU A 90 0.44 -3.80 4.27
CA LEU A 90 -0.08 -2.81 5.22
C LEU A 90 -1.30 -3.33 5.97
N GLY A 91 -2.25 -3.96 5.26
CA GLY A 91 -3.42 -4.57 5.90
C GLY A 91 -3.04 -5.71 6.85
N LEU A 92 -2.12 -6.58 6.43
CA LEU A 92 -1.73 -7.73 7.24
C LEU A 92 -0.96 -7.33 8.52
N LEU A 93 -0.01 -6.39 8.40
CA LEU A 93 0.88 -5.99 9.49
C LEU A 93 0.26 -4.98 10.46
N PHE A 94 -0.54 -4.06 9.93
CA PHE A 94 -1.13 -2.96 10.70
C PHE A 94 -2.64 -2.93 10.48
N PRO A 95 -3.39 -3.95 10.90
CA PRO A 95 -4.82 -4.08 10.58
C PRO A 95 -5.65 -2.88 11.02
N TRP A 96 -5.29 -2.23 12.14
CA TRP A 96 -5.96 -1.03 12.63
C TRP A 96 -5.70 0.23 11.78
N ALA A 97 -4.59 0.29 11.04
CA ALA A 97 -4.26 1.38 10.13
C ALA A 97 -4.66 1.06 8.67
N GLY A 98 -4.55 -0.21 8.25
CA GLY A 98 -4.87 -0.66 6.91
C GLY A 98 -6.36 -0.49 6.57
N LEU A 99 -7.26 -0.72 7.53
CA LEU A 99 -8.70 -0.57 7.34
C LEU A 99 -9.11 0.89 7.02
N PRO A 100 -8.79 1.92 7.84
CA PRO A 100 -9.17 3.30 7.52
C PRO A 100 -8.50 3.81 6.24
N ILE A 101 -7.26 3.39 5.96
CA ILE A 101 -6.58 3.73 4.71
C ILE A 101 -7.31 3.10 3.51
N GLY A 102 -7.72 1.84 3.60
CA GLY A 102 -8.50 1.18 2.57
C GLY A 102 -9.84 1.85 2.30
N ILE A 103 -10.55 2.28 3.35
CA ILE A 103 -11.80 3.05 3.24
C ILE A 103 -11.55 4.39 2.54
N ALA A 104 -10.47 5.10 2.88
CA ALA A 104 -10.12 6.35 2.22
C ALA A 104 -9.85 6.16 0.71
N PHE A 105 -9.23 5.04 0.31
CA PHE A 105 -9.05 4.71 -1.11
C PHE A 105 -10.36 4.40 -1.84
N LEU A 106 -11.37 3.86 -1.15
CA LEU A 106 -12.71 3.64 -1.73
C LEU A 106 -13.48 4.95 -1.92
N MET A 107 -13.16 6.00 -1.15
CA MET A 107 -13.76 7.34 -1.32
C MET A 107 -13.21 8.10 -2.52
N LEU A 108 -12.15 7.59 -3.15
CA LEU A 108 -11.61 8.18 -4.37
C LEU A 108 -12.33 7.57 -5.57
N ASP A 109 -12.95 8.40 -6.41
CA ASP A 109 -13.63 8.03 -7.67
C ASP A 109 -12.66 7.57 -8.77
N ASP A 110 -11.72 6.70 -8.44
CA ASP A 110 -10.77 6.12 -9.37
C ASP A 110 -10.83 4.58 -9.23
N PRO A 111 -11.26 3.85 -10.26
CA PRO A 111 -11.45 2.40 -10.18
C PRO A 111 -10.15 1.66 -9.81
N ARG A 112 -8.99 2.22 -10.19
CA ARG A 112 -7.68 1.64 -9.83
C ARG A 112 -7.40 1.80 -8.34
N LYS A 113 -7.81 2.91 -7.73
CA LYS A 113 -7.66 3.16 -6.30
C LYS A 113 -8.68 2.36 -5.49
N ALA A 114 -9.90 2.21 -6.02
CA ALA A 114 -10.90 1.35 -5.40
C ALA A 114 -10.40 -0.11 -5.26
N GLN A 115 -9.71 -0.65 -6.29
CA GLN A 115 -9.10 -1.98 -6.22
C GLN A 115 -8.04 -2.10 -5.11
N LEU A 116 -7.21 -1.05 -4.93
CA LEU A 116 -6.26 -0.99 -3.82
C LEU A 116 -6.96 -0.92 -2.45
N GLY A 117 -8.06 -0.15 -2.37
CA GLY A 117 -8.89 -0.05 -1.17
C GLY A 117 -9.47 -1.40 -0.75
N TRP A 118 -10.08 -2.14 -1.69
CA TRP A 118 -10.60 -3.49 -1.43
C TRP A 118 -9.51 -4.47 -1.00
N THR A 119 -8.34 -4.40 -1.65
CA THR A 119 -7.19 -5.24 -1.29
C THR A 119 -6.74 -4.93 0.14
N ALA A 120 -6.56 -3.66 0.50
CA ALA A 120 -6.16 -3.25 1.85
C ALA A 120 -7.19 -3.69 2.91
N ILE A 121 -8.49 -3.53 2.65
CA ILE A 121 -9.56 -3.94 3.57
C ILE A 121 -9.55 -5.46 3.78
N GLY A 122 -9.50 -6.25 2.70
CA GLY A 122 -9.49 -7.71 2.79
C GLY A 122 -8.32 -8.22 3.62
N TRP A 123 -7.12 -7.70 3.36
CA TRP A 123 -5.93 -8.06 4.14
C TRP A 123 -5.92 -7.51 5.56
N SER A 124 -6.58 -6.37 5.82
CA SER A 124 -6.75 -5.84 7.20
C SER A 124 -7.66 -6.72 8.04
N ILE A 125 -8.74 -7.23 7.47
CA ILE A 125 -9.64 -8.18 8.17
C ILE A 125 -8.87 -9.47 8.47
N ALA A 126 -8.17 -10.03 7.48
CA ALA A 126 -7.34 -11.22 7.67
C ALA A 126 -6.24 -10.99 8.73
N GLY A 127 -5.54 -9.86 8.68
CA GLY A 127 -4.54 -9.46 9.66
C GLY A 127 -5.12 -9.28 11.06
N THR A 128 -6.35 -8.77 11.19
CA THR A 128 -7.05 -8.65 12.48
C THR A 128 -7.33 -10.02 13.08
N VAL A 129 -7.86 -10.96 12.28
CA VAL A 129 -8.12 -12.34 12.72
C VAL A 129 -6.82 -13.01 13.15
N LEU A 130 -5.74 -12.86 12.36
CA LEU A 130 -4.44 -13.42 12.69
C LEU A 130 -3.88 -12.84 14.00
N ASN A 131 -3.90 -11.51 14.16
CA ASN A 131 -3.45 -10.85 15.40
C ASN A 131 -4.30 -11.28 16.60
N PHE A 132 -5.62 -11.39 16.43
CA PHE A 132 -6.52 -11.86 17.48
C PHE A 132 -6.17 -13.29 17.91
N LEU A 133 -5.96 -14.20 16.97
CA LEU A 133 -5.56 -15.57 17.28
C LEU A 133 -4.19 -15.61 17.97
N LEU A 134 -3.22 -14.84 17.46
CA LEU A 134 -1.87 -14.75 18.04
C LEU A 134 -1.85 -14.11 19.44
N PHE A 135 -2.83 -13.28 19.79
CA PHE A 135 -2.90 -12.66 21.11
C PHE A 135 -3.75 -13.47 22.10
N VAL A 136 -4.92 -13.95 21.65
CA VAL A 136 -5.88 -14.64 22.50
C VAL A 136 -5.43 -16.07 22.84
N LEU A 137 -4.83 -16.80 21.90
CA LEU A 137 -4.37 -18.17 22.16
C LEU A 137 -3.30 -18.21 23.27
N PRO A 138 -2.22 -17.41 23.23
CA PRO A 138 -1.24 -17.38 24.31
C PRO A 138 -1.81 -16.79 25.60
N LEU A 139 -2.68 -15.80 25.50
CA LEU A 139 -3.31 -15.25 26.70
C LEU A 139 -4.14 -16.33 27.41
N ALA A 140 -4.87 -17.16 26.66
CA ALA A 140 -5.63 -18.27 27.22
C ALA A 140 -4.75 -19.34 27.89
N THR A 141 -3.53 -19.59 27.40
CA THR A 141 -2.60 -20.54 28.03
C THR A 141 -1.94 -19.98 29.29
N VAL A 142 -1.67 -18.67 29.33
CA VAL A 142 -1.02 -18.00 30.47
C VAL A 142 -2.03 -17.59 31.55
N TRP A 143 -3.31 -17.40 31.18
CA TRP A 143 -4.36 -16.96 32.09
C TRP A 143 -4.54 -17.81 33.36
N PRO A 144 -4.50 -19.16 33.32
CA PRO A 144 -4.58 -19.98 34.53
C PRO A 144 -3.42 -19.74 35.50
N VAL A 145 -2.21 -19.55 34.98
CA VAL A 145 -1.01 -19.25 35.79
C VAL A 145 -1.17 -17.90 36.47
N VAL A 146 -1.55 -16.87 35.70
CA VAL A 146 -1.81 -15.52 36.23
C VAL A 146 -2.91 -15.55 37.29
N LYS A 147 -4.00 -16.28 37.05
CA LYS A 147 -5.09 -16.43 38.00
C LYS A 147 -4.63 -17.09 39.30
N SER A 148 -3.78 -18.12 39.22
CA SER A 148 -3.20 -18.80 40.38
C SER A 148 -2.32 -17.87 41.21
N LEU A 149 -1.49 -17.05 40.55
CA LEU A 149 -0.65 -16.05 41.21
C LEU A 149 -1.48 -14.97 41.90
N LEU A 150 -2.56 -14.50 41.25
CA LEU A 150 -3.42 -13.46 41.81
C LEU A 150 -4.30 -13.94 42.95
N SER A 151 -4.66 -15.23 42.99
CA SER A 151 -5.47 -15.79 44.07
C SER A 151 -4.70 -16.02 45.37
N HIS A 152 -3.36 -15.91 45.36
CA HIS A 152 -2.53 -15.99 46.56
C HIS A 152 -2.19 -14.57 47.05
N PRO A 153 -2.86 -14.07 48.10
CA PRO A 153 -2.54 -12.75 48.64
C PRO A 153 -1.08 -12.73 49.12
N PRO A 154 -0.30 -11.69 48.79
CA PRO A 154 1.15 -11.61 49.07
C PRO A 154 1.52 -11.48 50.57
N GLY A 155 0.63 -11.82 51.51
CA GLY A 155 0.81 -11.58 52.95
C GLY A 155 0.53 -12.75 53.88
N GLY A 156 0.16 -13.93 53.36
CA GLY A 156 -0.20 -15.10 54.18
C GLY A 156 0.94 -16.10 54.35
N GLY A 157 2.06 -15.70 54.95
CA GLY A 157 3.13 -16.64 55.28
C GLY A 157 2.66 -17.65 56.35
N PRO A 158 2.73 -18.97 56.13
CA PRO A 158 2.51 -19.93 57.20
C PRO A 158 3.66 -19.84 58.20
N PRO A 159 3.39 -19.80 59.52
CA PRO A 159 4.43 -19.82 60.53
C PRO A 159 5.01 -21.24 60.61
N GLY A 160 6.18 -21.43 60.01
CA GLY A 160 7.10 -22.51 60.37
C GLY A 160 7.15 -23.72 59.44
N GLY A 161 8.31 -23.87 58.80
CA GLY A 161 9.05 -25.14 58.81
C GLY A 161 8.62 -26.23 57.82
N GLY A 162 9.19 -26.17 56.62
CA GLY A 162 9.24 -27.31 55.70
C GLY A 162 9.15 -26.83 54.27
N ILE A 163 10.29 -26.79 53.58
CA ILE A 163 10.36 -26.51 52.14
C ILE A 163 9.57 -27.63 51.44
N PRO A 164 8.37 -27.39 50.90
CA PRO A 164 7.62 -28.43 50.21
C PRO A 164 8.36 -28.69 48.90
N GLY A 165 8.76 -29.94 48.68
CA GLY A 165 9.44 -30.36 47.46
C GLY A 165 8.64 -29.90 46.24
N LEU A 166 9.31 -29.14 45.36
CA LEU A 166 8.74 -28.77 44.07
C LEU A 166 8.24 -30.06 43.38
N PRO A 167 6.99 -30.10 42.89
CA PRO A 167 6.55 -31.20 42.05
C PRO A 167 7.45 -31.26 40.81
N PRO A 168 7.80 -32.46 40.31
CA PRO A 168 8.62 -32.61 39.11
C PRO A 168 7.89 -31.96 37.94
N THR A 169 8.38 -30.81 37.50
CA THR A 169 7.97 -30.12 36.27
C THR A 169 8.38 -30.96 35.07
N GLY A 170 7.58 -31.97 34.75
CA GLY A 170 7.75 -32.83 33.59
C GLY A 170 7.35 -32.11 32.31
N GLY A 171 8.33 -31.52 31.62
CA GLY A 171 8.44 -31.49 30.16
C GLY A 171 7.48 -30.68 29.28
N GLU A 172 6.27 -30.32 29.73
CA GLU A 172 5.27 -29.72 28.83
C GLU A 172 5.33 -28.19 28.69
N GLU A 173 6.03 -27.48 29.58
CA GLU A 173 6.07 -26.00 29.55
C GLU A 173 6.94 -25.40 28.42
N ILE A 174 7.78 -26.20 27.75
CA ILE A 174 8.65 -25.69 26.67
C ILE A 174 7.92 -25.65 25.32
N LEU A 175 6.82 -26.39 25.16
CA LEU A 175 6.15 -26.53 23.86
C LEU A 175 5.46 -25.24 23.39
N VAL A 176 4.85 -24.49 24.31
CA VAL A 176 4.10 -23.26 23.98
C VAL A 176 4.99 -22.13 23.45
N PRO A 177 6.10 -21.74 24.11
CA PRO A 177 6.97 -20.69 23.57
C PRO A 177 7.65 -21.11 22.26
N THR A 178 7.94 -22.41 22.08
CA THR A 178 8.59 -22.91 20.87
C THR A 178 7.65 -22.86 19.65
N LEU A 179 6.39 -23.25 19.82
CA LEU A 179 5.35 -23.14 18.78
C LEU A 179 5.07 -21.68 18.41
N PHE A 180 5.03 -20.79 19.41
CA PHE A 180 4.87 -19.36 19.18
C PHE A 180 6.05 -18.76 18.41
N SER A 181 7.28 -19.14 18.78
CA SER A 181 8.49 -18.71 18.07
C SER A 181 8.50 -19.22 16.62
N MET A 182 8.10 -20.47 16.36
CA MET A 182 8.03 -21.00 15.00
C MET A 182 6.96 -20.32 14.15
N LEU A 183 5.77 -20.04 14.70
CA LEU A 183 4.71 -19.30 14.00
C LEU A 183 5.11 -17.87 13.68
N PHE A 184 5.76 -17.18 14.63
CA PHE A 184 6.25 -15.83 14.45
C PHE A 184 7.36 -15.77 13.40
N GLN A 185 8.30 -16.72 13.44
CA GLN A 185 9.41 -16.80 12.50
C GLN A 185 8.96 -17.22 11.10
N GLY A 186 7.95 -18.08 11.01
CA GLY A 186 7.28 -18.42 9.75
C GLY A 186 6.56 -17.21 9.13
N ALA A 187 5.84 -16.42 9.95
CA ALA A 187 5.19 -15.19 9.49
C ALA A 187 6.22 -14.17 8.98
N LEU A 188 7.31 -13.94 9.73
CA LEU A 188 8.39 -13.05 9.30
C LEU A 188 9.08 -13.54 8.01
N CYS A 189 9.28 -14.84 7.86
CA CYS A 189 9.86 -15.42 6.65
C CYS A 189 8.94 -15.23 5.43
N PHE A 190 7.63 -15.41 5.62
CA PHE A 190 6.63 -15.15 4.58
C PHE A 190 6.60 -13.66 4.18
N ILE A 191 6.66 -12.74 5.14
CA ILE A 191 6.75 -11.30 4.88
C ILE A 191 8.04 -10.97 4.11
N HIS A 192 9.15 -11.58 4.49
CA HIS A 192 10.43 -11.43 3.79
C HIS A 192 10.34 -11.92 2.34
N GLN A 193 9.71 -13.07 2.07
CA GLN A 193 9.53 -13.55 0.69
C GLN A 193 8.59 -12.69 -0.16
N GLN A 194 7.69 -11.93 0.45
CA GLN A 194 6.79 -11.04 -0.28
C GLN A 194 7.41 -9.67 -0.60
N THR A 195 8.49 -9.30 0.11
CA THR A 195 9.13 -7.98 0.02
C THR A 195 10.30 -7.90 -0.96
N TRP A 196 10.87 -9.03 -1.36
CA TRP A 196 11.96 -9.14 -2.34
C TRP A 196 11.51 -9.86 -3.61
#